data_AF-A0A9Q3P7K3-F1
#
_entry.id   AF-A0A9Q3P7K3-F1
#
_cell.length_a   1.000
_cell.length_b   1.000
_cell.length_c   1.000
_cell.angle_alpha   90.00
_cell.angle_beta   90.00
_cell.angle_gamma   90.00
#
_symmetry.space_group_name_H-M   'P 1'
#
loop_
_entity.id
_entity.type
_entity.pdbx_description
1 polymer ?
#
loop_
_entity_poly.entity_id
_entity_poly.type
_entity_poly.pdbx_seq_one_letter_code
_entity_poly.pdbx_strand_id
1 'polypeptide(L)'
;FAMLLPSARKGLSALLERYPSDVVLITALRTPVARSFRGSFKDAYPEELLANILSVTQRKLKDFGVEETTVNDIAVGNVLMELGGAKSGRLAALHAG
;
A
#
# COMPACT_ATOMS: atom_id res chain seq x y z
N PHE A 1 23.24 -16.07 -29.26
CA PHE A 1 23.68 -16.25 -27.86
C PHE A 1 22.49 -16.68 -27.01
N ALA A 2 21.91 -17.83 -27.37
CA ALA A 2 20.75 -18.42 -26.71
C ALA A 2 21.17 -19.84 -26.31
N MET A 3 21.43 -20.05 -25.02
CA MET A 3 21.47 -21.39 -24.44
C MET A 3 21.30 -21.26 -22.92
N LEU A 4 20.05 -20.98 -22.52
CA LEU A 4 19.64 -21.15 -21.13
C LEU A 4 18.92 -22.50 -21.03
N LEU A 5 19.33 -23.31 -20.05
CA LEU A 5 18.96 -24.71 -19.83
C LEU A 5 17.42 -24.95 -19.82
N PRO A 6 16.93 -26.13 -20.27
CA PRO A 6 15.51 -26.42 -20.44
C PRO A 6 14.66 -26.36 -19.16
N SER A 7 15.25 -26.51 -17.96
CA SER A 7 14.49 -26.52 -16.70
C SER A 7 14.17 -25.12 -16.16
N ALA A 8 14.99 -24.11 -16.48
CA ALA A 8 14.74 -22.73 -16.04
C ALA A 8 13.54 -22.09 -16.76
N ARG A 9 13.13 -22.63 -17.92
CA ARG A 9 11.99 -22.12 -18.69
C ARG A 9 10.64 -22.49 -18.07
N LYS A 10 10.46 -23.71 -17.54
CA LYS A 10 9.15 -24.13 -16.99
C LYS A 10 8.74 -23.34 -15.75
N GLY A 11 9.67 -23.14 -14.79
CA GLY A 11 9.38 -22.41 -13.56
C GLY A 11 9.05 -20.94 -13.80
N LEU A 12 9.84 -20.27 -14.66
CA LEU A 12 9.58 -18.87 -15.02
C LEU A 12 8.28 -18.72 -15.83
N SER A 13 8.01 -19.63 -16.78
CA SER A 13 6.75 -19.62 -17.54
C SER A 13 5.53 -19.78 -16.63
N ALA A 14 5.60 -20.66 -15.63
CA ALA A 14 4.51 -20.85 -14.66
C ALA A 14 4.28 -19.59 -13.79
N LEU A 15 5.32 -18.83 -13.44
CA LEU A 15 5.18 -17.59 -12.67
C LEU A 15 4.62 -16.41 -13.48
N LEU A 16 4.75 -16.44 -14.80
CA LEU A 16 4.26 -15.38 -15.70
C LEU A 16 2.84 -15.64 -16.21
N GLU A 17 2.33 -16.85 -16.01
CA GLU A 17 0.95 -17.20 -16.29
C GLU A 17 0.02 -16.38 -15.37
N ARG A 18 -1.08 -15.87 -15.93
CA ARG A 18 -2.01 -14.98 -15.21
C ARG A 18 -3.34 -15.70 -15.05
N TYR A 19 -3.83 -15.77 -13.83
CA TYR A 19 -5.10 -16.37 -13.50
C TYR A 19 -6.08 -15.32 -12.95
N PRO A 20 -7.40 -15.49 -13.15
CA PRO A 20 -8.40 -14.62 -12.56
C PRO A 20 -8.38 -14.58 -11.02
N SER A 21 -7.77 -15.57 -10.38
CA SER A 21 -7.61 -15.70 -8.94
C SER A 21 -6.37 -14.99 -8.38
N ASP A 22 -5.53 -14.41 -9.23
CA ASP A 22 -4.28 -13.79 -8.78
C ASP A 22 -4.56 -12.52 -7.97
N VAL A 23 -3.79 -12.34 -6.89
CA VAL A 23 -3.81 -11.10 -6.11
C VAL A 23 -2.90 -10.09 -6.79
N VAL A 24 -3.47 -8.95 -7.20
CA VAL A 24 -2.75 -7.91 -7.95
C VAL A 24 -2.63 -6.63 -7.14
N LEU A 25 -1.53 -5.90 -7.36
CA LEU A 25 -1.33 -4.56 -6.81
C LEU A 25 -1.90 -3.52 -7.78
N ILE A 26 -2.94 -2.81 -7.37
CA ILE A 26 -3.58 -1.76 -8.20
C ILE A 26 -2.84 -0.42 -8.03
N THR A 27 -2.48 -0.08 -6.79
CA THR A 27 -1.79 1.17 -6.47
C THR A 27 -0.64 0.92 -5.50
N ALA A 28 0.42 1.71 -5.63
CA ALA A 28 1.56 1.71 -4.71
C ALA A 28 2.03 3.15 -4.53
N LEU A 29 1.70 3.75 -3.39
CA LEU A 29 2.01 5.14 -3.06
C LEU A 29 2.72 5.20 -1.71
N ARG A 30 3.49 6.27 -1.51
CA ARG A 30 4.17 6.55 -0.25
C ARG A 30 4.35 8.04 -0.05
N THR A 31 4.53 8.42 1.21
CA THR A 31 5.03 9.76 1.52
C THR A 31 6.52 9.89 1.13
N PRO A 32 7.01 11.13 0.96
CA PRO A 32 8.43 11.41 1.02
C PRO A 32 9.04 10.89 2.33
N VAL A 33 10.33 10.56 2.34
CA VAL A 33 11.01 10.17 3.58
C VAL A 33 11.80 11.39 4.08
N ALA A 34 11.47 11.86 5.29
CA ALA A 34 12.13 12.99 5.93
C ALA A 34 13.00 12.52 7.10
N ARG A 35 14.02 13.30 7.46
CA ARG A 35 14.83 13.01 8.65
C ARG A 35 14.00 13.20 9.92
N SER A 36 14.13 12.28 10.86
CA SER A 36 13.52 12.42 12.18
C SER A 36 14.04 13.67 12.91
N PHE A 37 13.17 14.29 13.73
CA PHE A 37 13.39 15.49 14.55
C PHE A 37 13.74 16.80 13.82
N ARG A 38 14.40 16.76 12.66
CA ARG A 38 14.89 17.94 11.93
C ARG A 38 14.35 18.07 10.50
N GLY A 39 13.62 17.07 10.00
CA GLY A 39 13.05 17.07 8.65
C GLY A 39 11.66 17.70 8.57
N SER A 40 11.10 17.73 7.36
CA SER A 40 9.83 18.39 7.06
C SER A 40 8.60 17.78 7.76
N PHE A 41 8.70 16.56 8.27
CA PHE A 41 7.63 15.88 9.00
C PHE A 41 7.85 15.84 10.52
N LYS A 42 8.74 16.68 11.06
CA LYS A 42 9.05 16.70 12.50
C LYS A 42 7.84 17.05 13.38
N ASP A 43 6.88 17.81 12.85
CA ASP A 43 5.69 18.28 13.56
C ASP A 43 4.41 17.54 13.11
N ALA A 44 4.53 16.55 12.22
CA ALA A 44 3.39 15.80 11.71
C ALA A 44 3.19 14.52 12.53
N TYR A 45 1.93 14.22 12.86
CA TYR A 45 1.57 12.96 13.49
C TYR A 45 1.53 11.82 12.45
N PRO A 46 1.88 10.58 12.84
CA PRO A 46 1.87 9.43 11.92
C PRO A 46 0.52 9.19 11.24
N GLU A 47 -0.59 9.40 11.95
CA GLU A 47 -1.95 9.28 11.43
C GLU A 47 -2.27 10.32 10.36
N GLU A 48 -1.68 11.52 10.40
CA GLU A 48 -1.86 12.54 9.35
C GLU A 48 -1.19 12.11 8.05
N LEU A 49 0.02 11.54 8.16
CA LEU A 49 0.74 10.98 7.02
C LEU A 49 -0.03 9.80 6.41
N LEU A 50 -0.58 8.93 7.25
CA LEU A 50 -1.37 7.78 6.82
C LEU A 50 -2.68 8.22 6.16
N ALA A 51 -3.43 9.15 6.76
CA ALA A 51 -4.69 9.64 6.22
C ALA A 51 -4.50 10.30 4.85
N ASN A 52 -3.39 11.03 4.67
CA ASN A 52 -3.05 11.60 3.37
C ASN A 52 -2.89 10.52 2.28
N ILE A 53 -2.13 9.45 2.57
CA ILE A 53 -1.95 8.36 1.61
C ILE A 53 -3.23 7.58 1.36
N LEU A 54 -4.05 7.34 2.38
CA LEU A 54 -5.35 6.69 2.21
C LEU A 54 -6.27 7.53 1.30
N SER A 55 -6.35 8.85 1.52
CA SER A 55 -7.18 9.74 0.69
C SER A 55 -6.69 9.80 -0.76
N VAL A 56 -5.37 9.87 -0.99
CA VAL A 56 -4.81 9.86 -2.36
C VAL A 56 -5.02 8.49 -3.02
N THR A 57 -4.89 7.39 -2.27
CA THR A 57 -5.15 6.03 -2.77
C THR A 57 -6.61 5.88 -3.20
N GLN A 58 -7.54 6.33 -2.36
CA GLN A 58 -8.97 6.33 -2.65
C GLN A 58 -9.29 7.10 -3.94
N ARG A 59 -8.73 8.31 -4.11
CA ARG A 59 -8.89 9.09 -5.35
C ARG A 59 -8.37 8.34 -6.58
N LYS A 60 -7.20 7.71 -6.50
CA LYS A 60 -6.67 6.89 -7.60
C LYS A 60 -7.54 5.67 -7.90
N LEU A 61 -8.08 5.02 -6.87
CA LEU A 61 -8.98 3.89 -7.04
C LEU A 61 -10.27 4.30 -7.77
N LYS A 62 -10.83 5.47 -7.44
CA LYS A 62 -11.96 6.06 -8.18
C LYS A 62 -11.65 6.29 -9.66
N ASP A 63 -10.44 6.77 -9.99
CA ASP A 63 -10.02 6.93 -11.39
C ASP A 63 -10.01 5.59 -12.17
N PHE A 64 -9.83 4.47 -11.47
CA PHE A 64 -9.92 3.12 -12.01
C PHE A 64 -11.33 2.49 -11.92
N GLY A 65 -12.34 3.24 -11.49
CA GLY A 65 -13.71 2.76 -11.34
C GLY A 65 -13.92 1.83 -10.15
N VAL A 66 -13.04 1.88 -9.15
CA VAL A 66 -13.18 1.10 -7.91
C VAL A 66 -13.89 1.96 -6.86
N GLU A 67 -15.08 1.53 -6.47
CA GLU A 67 -15.87 2.18 -5.42
C GLU A 67 -15.30 1.90 -4.02
N GLU A 68 -15.39 2.88 -3.13
CA GLU A 68 -14.87 2.82 -1.76
C GLU A 68 -15.47 1.67 -0.96
N THR A 69 -16.76 1.39 -1.17
CA THR A 69 -17.51 0.32 -0.52
C THR A 69 -17.01 -1.08 -0.86
N THR A 70 -16.14 -1.22 -1.87
CA THR A 70 -15.51 -2.48 -2.27
C THR A 70 -14.34 -2.86 -1.35
N VAL A 71 -13.80 -1.92 -0.58
CA VAL A 71 -12.67 -2.19 0.33
C VAL A 71 -13.16 -2.97 1.54
N ASN A 72 -12.75 -4.24 1.61
CA ASN A 72 -13.16 -5.13 2.70
C ASN A 72 -12.30 -5.00 3.97
N ASP A 73 -11.02 -4.63 3.83
CA ASP A 73 -10.09 -4.53 4.95
C ASP A 73 -8.97 -3.50 4.70
N ILE A 74 -8.46 -2.93 5.80
CA ILE A 74 -7.34 -1.98 5.80
C ILE A 74 -6.34 -2.43 6.88
N ALA A 75 -5.24 -3.04 6.45
CA ALA A 75 -4.14 -3.45 7.33
C ALA A 75 -3.05 -2.36 7.40
N VAL A 76 -2.77 -1.88 8.61
CA VAL A 76 -1.76 -0.82 8.86
C VAL A 76 -0.60 -1.38 9.69
N GLY A 77 0.60 -1.40 9.11
CA GLY A 77 1.82 -1.77 9.83
C GLY A 77 2.43 -0.59 10.59
N ASN A 78 2.74 -0.78 11.87
CA ASN A 78 3.51 0.16 12.69
C ASN A 78 4.30 -0.58 13.79
N VAL A 79 5.20 0.14 14.45
CA VAL A 79 6.10 -0.44 15.48
C VAL A 79 6.01 0.32 16.80
N LEU A 80 6.14 1.65 16.77
CA LEU A 80 6.31 2.47 17.99
C LEU A 80 5.01 3.05 18.55
N MET A 81 3.88 2.92 17.84
CA MET A 81 2.61 3.45 18.34
C MET A 81 2.01 2.52 19.39
N GLU A 82 1.34 3.10 20.39
CA GLU A 82 0.66 2.35 21.42
C GLU A 82 -0.41 1.42 20.84
N LEU A 83 -0.61 0.27 21.50
CA LEU A 83 -1.57 -0.75 21.07
C LEU A 83 -1.40 -1.16 19.60
N GLY A 84 -0.17 -1.11 19.09
CA GLY A 84 0.12 -1.38 17.69
C GLY A 84 -0.66 -0.48 16.75
N GLY A 85 -0.90 0.78 17.12
CA GLY A 85 -1.48 1.79 16.24
C GLY A 85 -2.94 1.56 15.83
N ALA A 86 -3.64 0.60 16.43
CA ALA A 86 -4.99 0.23 16.01
C ALA A 86 -5.97 1.42 16.00
N LYS A 87 -5.89 2.28 17.02
CA LYS A 87 -6.74 3.48 17.13
C LYS A 87 -6.35 4.54 16.10
N SER A 88 -5.06 4.87 16.00
CA SER A 88 -4.56 5.88 15.05
C SER A 88 -4.77 5.46 13.59
N GLY A 89 -4.59 4.18 13.28
CA GLY A 89 -4.87 3.62 11.95
C GLY A 89 -6.35 3.74 11.59
N ARG A 90 -7.25 3.40 12.52
CA ARG A 90 -8.70 3.57 12.30
C ARG A 90 -9.10 5.03 12.18
N LEU A 91 -8.53 5.91 13.01
CA LEU A 91 -8.75 7.36 12.93
C LEU A 91 -8.35 7.90 11.56
N ALA A 92 -7.16 7.54 11.08
CA ALA A 92 -6.66 7.96 9.78
C ALA A 92 -7.55 7.48 8.62
N ALA A 93 -8.02 6.23 8.69
CA ALA A 93 -8.97 5.70 7.70
C ALA A 93 -10.28 6.49 7.70
N LEU A 94 -10.91 6.69 8.86
CA LEU A 94 -12.15 7.47 8.98
C LEU A 94 -11.99 8.93 8.52
N HIS A 95 -10.81 9.52 8.74
CA HIS A 95 -10.51 10.88 8.28
C HIS A 95 -10.32 10.95 6.76
N ALA A 96 -9.76 9.90 6.15
CA ALA A 96 -9.52 9.84 4.72
C ALA A 96 -10.81 9.76 3.88
N GLY A 97 -11.90 9.26 4.50
CA GLY A 97 -13.20 9.00 3.88
C GLY A 97 -13.45 7.51 3.75
#